data_AF-A0A835HSS7-F1
#
_entry.id   AF-A0A835HSS7-F1
#
_cell.length_a   1.000
_cell.length_b   1.000
_cell.length_c   1.000
_cell.angle_alpha   90.00
_cell.angle_beta   90.00
_cell.angle_gamma   90.00
#
_symmetry.space_group_name_H-M   'P 1'
#
loop_
_entity.id
_entity.type
_entity.pdbx_description
1 polymer ?
#
loop_
_entity_poly.entity_id
_entity_poly.type
_entity_poly.pdbx_seq_one_letter_code
_entity_poly.pdbx_strand_id
1 'polypeptide(L)'
;MNAFDIISMSLGLDLSALFERGEKKEKRFTSTSSYERILERVEEAGGKLGYNVQKRKGAAIGLIKGRLTILVHVTEVAESLFLVDLKTGDREDVEAEELYWGDLKDGFGDIVSWHIEGT
;
A
#
# COMPACT_ATOMS: atom_id res chain seq x y z
N MET A 1 -7.97 9.16 11.07
CA MET A 1 -6.83 9.90 10.48
C MET A 1 -7.32 11.30 10.12
N ASN A 2 -6.49 12.32 10.25
CA ASN A 2 -6.80 13.71 9.90
C ASN A 2 -5.86 14.24 8.80
N ALA A 3 -6.05 15.48 8.35
CA ALA A 3 -5.24 16.08 7.30
C ALA A 3 -3.75 16.25 7.67
N PHE A 4 -3.43 16.57 8.93
CA PHE A 4 -2.05 16.68 9.40
C PHE A 4 -1.34 15.31 9.40
N ASP A 5 -2.06 14.23 9.73
CA ASP A 5 -1.51 12.88 9.62
C ASP A 5 -1.05 12.62 8.17
N ILE A 6 -1.89 12.93 7.18
CA ILE A 6 -1.56 12.75 5.75
C ILE A 6 -0.38 13.64 5.33
N ILE A 7 -0.38 14.92 5.71
CA ILE A 7 0.71 15.85 5.38
C ILE A 7 2.04 15.34 5.95
N SER A 8 2.03 14.86 7.20
CA SER A 8 3.23 14.34 7.88
C SER A 8 3.86 13.14 7.17
N MET A 9 3.11 12.45 6.30
CA MET A 9 3.58 11.29 5.54
C MET A 9 4.34 11.67 4.26
N SER A 10 4.44 12.97 3.94
CA SER A 10 5.20 13.49 2.80
C SER A 10 6.70 13.20 2.92
N LEU A 11 7.32 12.74 1.84
CA LEU A 11 8.78 12.51 1.79
C LEU A 11 9.58 13.78 2.13
N GLY A 12 9.07 14.97 1.79
CA GLY A 12 9.75 16.23 2.07
C GLY A 12 9.76 16.63 3.56
N LEU A 13 8.93 16.01 4.39
CA LEU A 13 8.91 16.19 5.85
C LEU A 13 9.56 15.02 6.59
N ASP A 14 9.91 13.95 5.87
CA ASP A 14 10.58 12.78 6.42
C ASP A 14 12.09 12.95 6.35
N LEU A 15 12.73 13.05 7.51
CA LEU A 15 14.17 13.21 7.64
C LEU A 15 14.92 11.86 7.69
N SER A 16 14.23 10.71 7.63
CA SER A 16 14.88 9.39 7.72
C SER A 16 15.90 9.19 6.60
N ALA A 17 15.65 9.75 5.41
CA ALA A 17 16.56 9.72 4.27
C ALA A 17 17.92 10.41 4.52
N LEU A 18 18.06 11.25 5.57
CA LEU A 18 19.36 11.80 5.98
C LEU A 18 20.24 10.74 6.68
N PHE A 19 19.64 9.67 7.19
CA PHE A 19 20.29 8.66 8.03
C PHE A 19 20.23 7.25 7.42
N GLU A 20 19.25 6.99 6.55
CA GLU A 20 19.01 5.70 5.90
C GLU A 20 19.51 5.72 4.44
N ARG A 21 20.07 4.61 3.97
CA ARG A 21 20.39 4.44 2.54
C ARG A 21 19.23 3.74 1.84
N GLY A 22 18.57 4.45 0.93
CA GLY A 22 17.55 3.87 0.04
C GLY A 22 16.33 4.76 -0.15
N GLU A 23 15.51 4.40 -1.13
CA GLU A 23 14.20 5.01 -1.32
C GLU A 23 13.18 4.42 -0.34
N LYS A 24 12.16 5.22 0.00
CA LYS A 24 11.13 4.82 0.95
C LYS A 24 10.24 3.74 0.32
N LYS A 25 10.13 2.62 1.02
CA LYS A 25 9.43 1.38 0.61
C LYS A 25 7.93 1.41 0.84
N GLU A 26 7.33 2.58 0.70
CA GLU A 26 5.91 2.80 0.95
C GLU A 26 5.21 3.28 -0.31
N LYS A 27 4.15 2.58 -0.72
CA LYS A 27 3.26 2.99 -1.82
C LYS A 27 1.88 3.24 -1.23
N ARG A 28 1.15 4.22 -1.77
CA ARG A 28 -0.16 4.62 -1.24
C ARG A 28 -1.11 4.93 -2.37
N PHE A 29 -2.39 4.68 -2.14
CA PHE A 29 -3.47 5.12 -3.02
C PHE A 29 -4.75 5.38 -2.23
N THR A 30 -5.70 6.08 -2.84
CA THR A 30 -7.03 6.30 -2.28
C THR A 30 -8.08 5.41 -2.95
N SER A 31 -9.13 5.07 -2.21
CA SER A 31 -10.27 4.33 -2.74
C SER A 31 -11.57 4.86 -2.15
N THR A 32 -12.60 4.93 -2.99
CA THR A 32 -13.99 5.20 -2.60
C THR A 32 -14.82 3.93 -2.48
N SER A 33 -14.20 2.75 -2.65
CA SER A 33 -14.87 1.47 -2.41
C SER A 33 -15.14 1.29 -0.91
N SER A 34 -16.09 0.41 -0.56
CA SER A 34 -16.32 0.08 0.85
C SER A 34 -15.07 -0.58 1.45
N TYR A 35 -14.92 -0.39 2.76
CA TYR A 35 -13.81 -0.98 3.53
C TYR A 35 -13.70 -2.50 3.29
N GLU A 36 -14.83 -3.22 3.34
CA GLU A 36 -14.88 -4.67 3.09
C GLU A 36 -14.43 -5.03 1.68
N ARG A 37 -14.84 -4.24 0.67
CA ARG A 37 -14.47 -4.47 -0.73
C ARG A 37 -12.98 -4.26 -0.95
N ILE A 38 -12.39 -3.26 -0.32
CA ILE A 38 -10.93 -3.02 -0.38
C ILE A 38 -10.18 -4.23 0.18
N LEU A 39 -10.58 -4.70 1.38
CA LEU A 39 -9.93 -5.85 2.02
C LEU A 39 -10.07 -7.13 1.18
N GLU A 40 -11.28 -7.44 0.71
CA GLU A 40 -11.53 -8.60 -0.16
C GLU A 40 -10.65 -8.54 -1.41
N ARG A 41 -10.58 -7.37 -2.06
CA ARG A 41 -9.78 -7.20 -3.26
C ARG A 41 -8.29 -7.41 -3.01
N VAL A 42 -7.78 -6.95 -1.87
CA VAL A 42 -6.37 -7.16 -1.47
C VAL A 42 -6.09 -8.65 -1.26
N GLU A 43 -6.99 -9.39 -0.60
CA GLU A 43 -6.84 -10.83 -0.38
C GLU A 43 -6.90 -11.61 -1.70
N GLU A 44 -7.85 -11.28 -2.58
CA GLU A 44 -7.98 -11.89 -3.91
C GLU A 44 -6.75 -11.65 -4.78
N ALA A 45 -6.28 -10.39 -4.84
CA ALA A 45 -5.11 -10.01 -5.63
C ALA A 45 -3.86 -10.72 -5.11
N GLY A 46 -3.65 -10.70 -3.78
CA GLY A 46 -2.54 -11.38 -3.13
C GLY A 46 -2.54 -12.89 -3.44
N GLY A 47 -3.68 -13.56 -3.28
CA GLY A 47 -3.81 -14.98 -3.58
C GLY A 47 -3.53 -15.31 -5.05
N LYS A 48 -4.08 -14.54 -6.00
CA LYS A 48 -3.86 -14.74 -7.45
C LYS A 48 -2.40 -14.55 -7.84
N LEU A 49 -1.71 -13.60 -7.22
CA LEU A 49 -0.30 -13.31 -7.47
C LEU A 49 0.66 -14.25 -6.71
N GLY A 50 0.13 -15.24 -5.98
CA GLY A 50 0.92 -16.26 -5.28
C GLY A 50 1.52 -15.78 -3.95
N TYR A 51 0.97 -14.73 -3.35
CA TYR A 51 1.29 -14.36 -1.97
C TYR A 51 0.56 -15.28 -0.99
N ASN A 52 1.25 -15.64 0.08
CA ASN A 52 0.61 -16.14 1.28
C ASN A 52 -0.05 -14.95 2.01
N VAL A 53 -1.37 -14.91 1.97
CA VAL A 53 -2.19 -13.90 2.63
C VAL A 53 -2.31 -14.23 4.11
N GLN A 54 -1.72 -13.40 4.96
CA GLN A 54 -1.78 -13.53 6.41
C GLN A 54 -3.13 -13.07 6.94
N LYS A 55 -3.57 -13.69 8.05
CA LYS A 55 -4.82 -13.33 8.72
C LYS A 55 -4.85 -11.84 9.08
N ARG A 56 -6.02 -11.23 8.86
CA ARG A 56 -6.35 -9.85 9.23
C ARG A 56 -6.02 -9.60 10.71
N LYS A 57 -5.33 -8.49 10.98
CA LYS A 57 -5.20 -7.92 12.34
C LYS A 57 -5.71 -6.49 12.30
N GLY A 58 -6.96 -6.29 12.69
CA GLY A 58 -7.64 -5.00 12.54
C GLY A 58 -7.73 -4.62 11.06
N ALA A 59 -7.20 -3.45 10.70
CA ALA A 59 -7.19 -2.93 9.33
C ALA A 59 -5.95 -3.29 8.51
N ALA A 60 -5.15 -4.25 8.99
CA ALA A 60 -3.94 -4.68 8.32
C ALA A 60 -4.03 -6.09 7.73
N ILE A 61 -3.55 -6.26 6.49
CA ILE A 61 -3.35 -7.53 5.79
C ILE A 61 -1.85 -7.69 5.48
N GLY A 62 -1.28 -8.85 5.76
CA GLY A 62 0.09 -9.19 5.36
C GLY A 62 0.11 -10.03 4.08
N LEU A 63 0.94 -9.66 3.11
CA LEU A 63 1.18 -10.43 1.88
C LEU A 63 2.64 -10.91 1.87
N ILE A 64 2.86 -12.22 1.84
CA ILE A 64 4.21 -12.81 1.91
C ILE A 64 4.50 -13.65 0.67
N LYS A 65 5.59 -13.35 -0.05
CA LYS A 65 6.04 -14.14 -1.21
C LYS A 65 7.56 -14.33 -1.14
N GLY A 66 8.01 -15.55 -0.82
CA GLY A 66 9.42 -15.83 -0.59
C GLY A 66 9.97 -15.01 0.58
N ARG A 67 10.89 -14.07 0.29
CA ARG A 67 11.48 -13.15 1.29
C ARG A 67 10.80 -11.77 1.34
N LEU A 68 9.87 -11.50 0.43
CA LEU A 68 9.10 -10.26 0.39
C LEU A 68 7.94 -10.33 1.38
N THR A 69 7.80 -9.28 2.19
CA THR A 69 6.65 -9.06 3.07
C THR A 69 6.11 -7.66 2.81
N ILE A 70 4.82 -7.57 2.52
CA ILE A 70 4.10 -6.33 2.32
C ILE A 70 3.01 -6.26 3.38
N LEU A 71 2.99 -5.16 4.12
CA LEU A 71 1.91 -4.84 5.03
C LEU A 71 0.97 -3.84 4.35
N VAL A 72 -0.28 -4.24 4.15
CA VAL A 72 -1.33 -3.38 3.62
C VAL A 72 -2.17 -2.89 4.79
N HIS A 73 -2.34 -1.58 4.93
CA HIS A 73 -3.13 -0.94 5.97
C HIS A 73 -4.20 -0.04 5.35
N VAL A 74 -5.45 -0.17 5.79
CA VAL A 74 -6.59 0.60 5.25
C VAL A 74 -7.11 1.55 6.32
N THR A 75 -7.13 2.85 6.02
CA THR A 75 -7.55 3.89 6.97
C THR A 75 -8.61 4.78 6.35
N GLU A 76 -9.72 5.00 7.05
CA GLU A 76 -10.70 6.02 6.65
C GLU A 76 -10.14 7.43 6.91
N VAL A 77 -10.09 8.26 5.86
CA VAL A 77 -9.55 9.63 5.90
C VAL A 77 -10.63 10.70 5.73
N ALA A 78 -11.75 10.34 5.13
CA ALA A 78 -12.99 11.11 5.07
C ALA A 78 -14.16 10.14 4.86
N GLU A 79 -15.40 10.63 4.93
CA GLU A 79 -16.60 9.81 4.71
C GLU A 79 -16.50 9.05 3.38
N SER A 80 -16.50 7.72 3.45
CA SER A 80 -16.38 6.82 2.27
C SER A 80 -15.10 7.02 1.44
N LEU A 81 -14.03 7.58 2.03
CA LEU A 81 -12.72 7.72 1.40
C LEU A 81 -11.65 7.06 2.27
N PHE A 82 -10.97 6.08 1.70
CA PHE A 82 -9.96 5.30 2.38
C PHE A 82 -8.58 5.55 1.76
N LEU A 83 -7.58 5.72 2.62
CA LEU A 83 -6.17 5.63 2.26
C LEU A 83 -5.71 4.19 2.46
N VAL A 84 -5.11 3.62 1.41
CA VAL A 84 -4.49 2.29 1.45
C VAL A 84 -2.99 2.46 1.39
N ASP A 85 -2.33 2.12 2.50
CA ASP A 85 -0.89 2.19 2.67
C ASP A 85 -0.27 0.79 2.52
N LEU A 86 0.71 0.66 1.63
CA LEU A 86 1.50 -0.54 1.45
C LEU A 86 2.93 -0.27 1.91
N LYS A 87 3.42 -1.07 2.85
CA LYS A 87 4.79 -0.97 3.35
C LYS A 87 5.53 -2.27 3.08
N THR A 88 6.66 -2.20 2.37
CA THR A 88 7.52 -3.38 2.18
C THR A 88 8.58 -3.45 3.28
N GLY A 89 9.00 -4.68 3.61
CA GLY A 89 10.03 -4.92 4.63
C GLY A 89 11.44 -4.51 4.19
N ASP A 90 12.37 -4.57 5.14
CA ASP A 90 13.65 -3.84 5.11
C ASP A 90 14.76 -4.43 4.19
N ARG A 91 14.46 -4.88 2.96
CA ARG A 91 15.49 -5.48 2.06
C ARG A 91 15.76 -4.71 0.77
N GLU A 92 17.02 -4.72 0.34
CA GLU A 92 17.68 -3.86 -0.67
C GLU A 92 17.40 -4.19 -2.16
N ASP A 93 16.50 -5.12 -2.48
CA ASP A 93 16.27 -5.51 -3.89
C ASP A 93 15.20 -4.64 -4.55
N VAL A 94 15.61 -3.43 -4.94
CA VAL A 94 14.76 -2.37 -5.53
C VAL A 94 14.17 -2.78 -6.88
N GLU A 95 14.90 -3.57 -7.69
CA GLU A 95 14.42 -4.01 -9.00
C GLU A 95 13.27 -5.01 -8.90
N ALA A 96 13.33 -5.90 -7.91
CA ALA A 96 12.23 -6.81 -7.65
C ALA A 96 11.00 -6.04 -7.13
N GLU A 97 11.19 -4.99 -6.32
CA GLU A 97 10.12 -4.19 -5.72
C GLU A 97 9.20 -3.51 -6.75
N GLU A 98 9.75 -2.89 -7.80
CA GLU A 98 8.95 -2.24 -8.85
C GLU A 98 8.12 -3.25 -9.65
N LEU A 99 8.65 -4.45 -9.93
CA LEU A 99 7.89 -5.52 -10.58
C LEU A 99 6.71 -5.98 -9.72
N TYR A 100 6.94 -6.20 -8.42
CA TYR A 100 5.86 -6.61 -7.50
C TYR A 100 4.79 -5.53 -7.35
N TRP A 101 5.18 -4.25 -7.40
CA TRP A 101 4.23 -3.15 -7.37
C TRP A 101 3.39 -3.10 -8.64
N GLY A 102 3.98 -3.28 -9.82
CA GLY A 102 3.23 -3.37 -11.09
C GLY A 102 2.15 -4.45 -11.03
N ASP A 103 2.53 -5.66 -10.61
CA ASP A 103 1.61 -6.78 -10.44
C ASP A 103 0.48 -6.48 -9.45
N LEU A 104 0.80 -5.88 -8.29
CA LEU A 104 -0.19 -5.53 -7.26
C LEU A 104 -1.11 -4.41 -7.70
N LYS A 105 -0.57 -3.40 -8.38
CA LYS A 105 -1.32 -2.29 -8.95
C LYS A 105 -2.37 -2.79 -9.95
N ASP A 106 -1.96 -3.63 -10.90
CA ASP A 106 -2.88 -4.28 -11.85
C ASP A 106 -3.83 -5.22 -11.10
N GLY A 107 -3.29 -5.92 -10.11
CA GLY A 107 -3.99 -6.79 -9.20
C GLY A 107 -5.07 -6.09 -8.38
N PHE A 108 -4.96 -4.82 -8.02
CA PHE A 108 -5.99 -4.06 -7.31
C PHE A 108 -7.02 -3.45 -8.27
N GLY A 109 -6.60 -3.07 -9.47
CA GLY A 109 -7.50 -2.70 -10.56
C GLY A 109 -8.50 -1.60 -10.20
N ASP A 110 -9.77 -2.00 -10.07
CA ASP A 110 -10.95 -1.13 -9.91
C ASP A 110 -10.99 -0.34 -8.60
N ILE A 111 -10.28 -0.80 -7.55
CA ILE A 111 -10.31 -0.11 -6.26
C ILE A 111 -9.30 1.03 -6.17
N VAL A 112 -8.40 1.18 -7.14
CA VAL A 112 -7.40 2.25 -7.14
C VAL A 112 -8.00 3.48 -7.81
N SER A 113 -8.25 4.53 -7.04
CA SER A 113 -8.61 5.83 -7.60
C SER A 113 -7.36 6.50 -8.15
N TRP A 114 -7.14 6.34 -9.46
CA TRP A 114 -6.14 7.12 -10.18
C TRP A 114 -6.63 8.57 -10.24
N HIS A 115 -6.05 9.44 -9.41
CA HIS A 115 -6.10 10.85 -9.70
C HIS A 115 -5.30 11.06 -11.00
N ILE A 116 -6.01 11.10 -12.13
CA ILE A 116 -5.50 11.70 -13.35
C ILE A 116 -5.25 13.16 -12.98
N GLU A 117 -3.97 13.55 -12.86
CA GLU A 117 -3.64 14.97 -12.90
C GLU A 117 -4.15 15.48 -14.27
N GLY A 118 -5.29 16.16 -14.21
CA GLY A 118 -5.88 16.80 -15.36
C GLY A 118 -5.12 18.10 -15.65
N THR A 119 -4.39 18.07 -16.76
CA THR A 119 -3.96 19.20 -17.62
C THR A 119 -2.83 20.11 -17.13
#